data_AF-A0A3N4UY80-F1
#
_entry.id   AF-A0A3N4UY80-F1
#
_cell.length_a   1.000
_cell.length_b   1.000
_cell.length_c   1.000
_cell.angle_alpha   90.00
_cell.angle_beta   90.00
_cell.angle_gamma   90.00
#
_symmetry.space_group_name_H-M   'P 1'
#
loop_
_entity.id
_entity.type
_entity.pdbx_description
1 polymer ?
#
loop_
_entity_poly.entity_id
_entity_poly.type
_entity_poly.pdbx_seq_one_letter_code
_entity_poly.pdbx_strand_id
1 'polypeptide(L)'
;MREAPGWLVAEVAEGIQRLLVLRLEGCPPADAVEAVALAWADALMVRGGRWDAQLDAPRIRAAFRSLAAHADRWPAPAAIWQHVPSRPSPKALPEPAPTPQQREHIRQMLERARQALRGGT
;
A
#
# COMPACT_ATOMS: atom_id res chain seq x y z
N MET A 1 -6.17 24.40 1.51
CA MET A 1 -6.23 22.93 1.31
C MET A 1 -5.11 22.54 0.37
N ARG A 2 -4.45 21.39 0.58
CA ARG A 2 -3.54 20.86 -0.46
C ARG A 2 -4.40 20.22 -1.54
N GLU A 3 -4.19 20.63 -2.77
CA GLU A 3 -4.79 20.00 -3.95
C GLU A 3 -4.25 18.58 -4.12
N ALA A 4 -5.07 17.67 -4.65
CA ALA A 4 -4.65 16.31 -4.94
C ALA A 4 -3.57 16.32 -6.05
N PRO A 5 -2.47 15.58 -5.91
CA PRO A 5 -1.46 15.52 -6.96
C PRO A 5 -2.03 14.86 -8.22
N GLY A 6 -1.60 15.30 -9.40
CA GLY A 6 -2.17 14.85 -10.68
C GLY A 6 -2.15 13.33 -10.89
N TRP A 7 -1.16 12.62 -10.35
CA TRP A 7 -1.16 11.15 -10.39
C TRP A 7 -2.31 10.55 -9.58
N LEU A 8 -2.65 11.12 -8.41
CA LEU A 8 -3.75 10.61 -7.58
C LEU A 8 -5.08 10.85 -8.30
N VAL A 9 -5.24 12.01 -8.91
CA VAL A 9 -6.42 12.33 -9.74
C VAL A 9 -6.55 11.32 -10.89
N ALA A 10 -5.45 10.99 -11.57
CA ALA A 10 -5.45 10.00 -12.66
C ALA A 10 -5.86 8.59 -12.19
N GLU A 11 -5.28 8.09 -11.09
CA GLU A 11 -5.63 6.77 -10.55
C GLU A 11 -7.09 6.72 -10.07
N VAL A 12 -7.59 7.81 -9.48
CA VAL A 12 -9.00 7.93 -9.07
C VAL A 12 -9.91 7.98 -10.28
N ALA A 13 -9.59 8.75 -11.32
CA ALA A 13 -10.38 8.84 -12.54
C ALA A 13 -10.53 7.46 -13.22
N GLU A 14 -9.43 6.71 -13.35
CA GLU A 14 -9.48 5.33 -13.88
C GLU A 14 -10.37 4.42 -13.01
N GLY A 15 -10.24 4.55 -11.68
CA GLY A 15 -11.08 3.82 -10.72
C GLY A 15 -12.57 4.15 -10.84
N ILE A 16 -12.92 5.43 -11.00
CA ILE A 16 -14.30 5.88 -11.20
C ILE A 16 -14.86 5.37 -12.53
N GLN A 17 -14.10 5.44 -13.62
CA GLN A 17 -14.51 4.87 -14.91
C GLN A 17 -14.83 3.38 -14.80
N ARG A 18 -14.03 2.61 -14.04
CA ARG A 18 -14.30 1.20 -13.75
C ARG A 18 -15.60 0.97 -12.99
N LEU A 19 -15.93 1.82 -12.02
CA LEU A 19 -17.21 1.71 -11.31
C LEU A 19 -18.39 2.09 -12.20
N LEU A 20 -18.24 3.11 -13.04
CA LEU A 20 -19.29 3.61 -13.92
C LEU A 20 -19.78 2.56 -14.92
N VAL A 21 -18.88 1.74 -15.47
CA VAL A 21 -19.26 0.67 -16.41
C VAL A 21 -20.11 -0.42 -15.76
N LEU A 22 -20.10 -0.57 -14.43
CA LEU A 22 -20.95 -1.53 -13.72
C LEU A 22 -22.40 -1.07 -13.60
N ARG A 23 -22.67 0.24 -13.74
CA ARG A 23 -24.01 0.84 -13.65
C ARG A 23 -24.79 0.43 -12.40
N LEU A 24 -24.08 0.34 -11.26
CA LEU A 24 -24.66 0.03 -9.96
C LEU A 24 -25.79 1.01 -9.60
N GLU A 25 -26.69 0.58 -8.72
CA GLU A 25 -27.74 1.47 -8.19
C GLU A 25 -27.12 2.72 -7.56
N GLY A 26 -27.64 3.90 -7.92
CA GLY A 26 -27.08 5.20 -7.48
C GLY A 26 -25.87 5.68 -8.30
N CYS A 27 -25.52 5.00 -9.39
CA CYS A 27 -24.47 5.44 -10.31
C CYS A 27 -24.77 6.84 -10.86
N PRO A 28 -23.79 7.78 -10.84
CA PRO A 28 -23.96 9.10 -11.42
C PRO A 28 -24.10 9.01 -12.95
N PRO A 29 -24.59 10.09 -13.59
CA PRO A 29 -24.66 10.17 -15.05
C PRO A 29 -23.25 10.21 -15.66
N ALA A 30 -23.13 9.76 -16.91
CA ALA A 30 -21.84 9.55 -17.56
C ALA A 30 -21.10 10.86 -17.89
N ASP A 31 -21.81 11.97 -18.00
CA ASP A 31 -21.21 13.30 -18.16
C ASP A 31 -20.60 13.85 -16.87
N ALA A 32 -20.92 13.26 -15.71
CA ALA A 32 -20.40 13.68 -14.40
C ALA A 32 -19.10 12.97 -13.99
N VAL A 33 -18.49 12.11 -14.83
CA VAL A 33 -17.30 11.29 -14.47
C VAL A 33 -16.19 12.16 -13.89
N GLU A 34 -15.88 13.26 -14.56
CA GLU A 34 -14.75 14.14 -14.19
C GLU A 34 -14.99 14.80 -12.83
N ALA A 35 -16.17 15.37 -12.62
CA ALA A 35 -16.54 15.99 -11.35
C ALA A 35 -16.53 14.97 -10.19
N VAL A 36 -17.00 13.75 -10.44
CA VAL A 36 -16.97 12.66 -9.44
C VAL A 36 -15.54 12.25 -9.12
N ALA A 37 -14.67 12.12 -10.12
CA ALA A 37 -13.26 11.79 -9.92
C ALA A 37 -12.52 12.86 -9.11
N LEU A 38 -12.75 14.14 -9.39
CA LEU A 38 -12.17 15.25 -8.63
C LEU A 38 -12.65 15.25 -7.17
N ALA A 39 -13.95 15.10 -6.94
CA ALA A 39 -14.52 15.03 -5.60
C ALA A 39 -13.95 13.84 -4.79
N TRP A 40 -13.75 12.69 -5.43
CA TRP A 40 -13.09 11.55 -4.81
C TRP A 40 -11.60 11.81 -4.52
N ALA A 41 -10.87 12.39 -5.46
CA ALA A 41 -9.44 12.69 -5.29
C ALA A 41 -9.23 13.65 -4.11
N ASP A 42 -10.08 14.67 -3.98
CA ASP A 42 -10.07 15.59 -2.84
C ASP A 42 -10.37 14.87 -1.52
N ALA A 43 -11.41 14.02 -1.49
CA ALA A 43 -11.75 13.24 -0.29
C ALA A 43 -10.58 12.32 0.14
N LEU A 44 -9.90 11.69 -0.82
CA LEU A 44 -8.73 10.86 -0.56
C LEU A 44 -7.54 11.68 -0.11
N MET A 45 -7.33 12.87 -0.69
CA MET A 45 -6.26 13.79 -0.28
C MET A 45 -6.43 14.22 1.17
N VAL A 46 -7.65 14.57 1.58
CA VAL A 46 -7.98 14.99 2.95
C VAL A 46 -7.72 13.86 3.96
N ARG A 47 -8.11 12.62 3.65
CA ARG A 47 -7.98 11.49 4.59
C ARG A 47 -6.58 10.85 4.59
N GLY A 48 -5.93 10.75 3.44
CA GLY A 48 -4.63 10.08 3.29
C GLY A 48 -3.44 10.94 3.73
N GLY A 49 -3.49 12.26 3.48
CA GLY A 49 -2.55 13.27 3.98
C GLY A 49 -1.11 13.24 3.44
N ARG A 50 -0.46 12.07 3.34
CA ARG A 50 0.92 11.90 2.88
C ARG A 50 0.99 10.83 1.82
N TRP A 51 0.69 11.18 0.58
CA TRP A 51 0.75 10.27 -0.55
C TRP A 51 2.13 10.20 -1.19
N ASP A 52 2.55 9.00 -1.58
CA ASP A 52 3.74 8.70 -2.35
C ASP A 52 3.34 7.91 -3.60
N ALA A 53 3.65 8.43 -4.79
CA ALA A 53 3.17 7.84 -6.03
C ALA A 53 3.65 6.40 -6.24
N GLN A 54 4.90 6.09 -5.87
CA GLN A 54 5.46 4.76 -6.06
C GLN A 54 4.83 3.74 -5.11
N LEU A 55 4.59 4.13 -3.87
CA LEU A 55 4.02 3.24 -2.85
C LEU A 55 2.50 3.13 -2.95
N ASP A 56 1.81 4.22 -3.33
CA ASP A 56 0.37 4.33 -3.15
C ASP A 56 -0.44 4.16 -4.43
N ALA A 57 0.07 4.52 -5.61
CA ALA A 57 -0.68 4.34 -6.86
C ALA A 57 -1.11 2.87 -7.08
N PRO A 58 -0.23 1.85 -6.90
CA PRO A 58 -0.63 0.45 -7.01
C PRO A 58 -1.70 0.05 -5.99
N ARG A 59 -1.66 0.63 -4.78
CA ARG A 59 -2.60 0.35 -3.69
C ARG A 59 -3.99 0.91 -4.02
N ILE A 60 -4.06 2.12 -4.57
CA ILE A 60 -5.31 2.74 -5.01
C ILE A 60 -5.94 1.95 -6.16
N ARG A 61 -5.16 1.54 -7.17
CA ARG A 61 -5.67 0.65 -8.24
C ARG A 61 -6.23 -0.65 -7.70
N ALA A 62 -5.51 -1.30 -6.79
CA ALA A 62 -5.96 -2.53 -6.16
C ALA A 62 -7.26 -2.32 -5.36
N ALA A 63 -7.35 -1.19 -4.65
CA ALA A 63 -8.54 -0.83 -3.88
C ALA A 63 -9.76 -0.64 -4.77
N PHE A 64 -9.65 0.08 -5.90
CA PHE A 64 -10.76 0.24 -6.84
C PHE A 64 -11.18 -1.07 -7.50
N ARG A 65 -10.23 -1.96 -7.85
CA ARG A 65 -10.57 -3.30 -8.36
C ARG A 65 -11.34 -4.12 -7.34
N SER A 66 -10.88 -4.10 -6.08
CA SER A 66 -11.55 -4.82 -4.99
C SER A 66 -12.92 -4.20 -4.70
N LEU A 67 -13.03 -2.87 -4.61
CA LEU A 67 -14.31 -2.18 -4.42
C LEU A 67 -15.31 -2.52 -5.55
N ALA A 68 -14.86 -2.49 -6.81
CA ALA A 68 -15.68 -2.86 -7.96
C ALA A 68 -16.16 -4.31 -7.92
N ALA A 69 -15.42 -5.22 -7.30
CA ALA A 69 -15.79 -6.63 -7.18
C ALA A 69 -16.80 -6.91 -6.05
N HIS A 70 -16.98 -5.98 -5.10
CA HIS A 70 -17.78 -6.23 -3.89
C HIS A 70 -18.90 -5.19 -3.68
N ALA A 71 -18.95 -4.11 -4.47
CA ALA A 71 -19.96 -3.07 -4.30
C ALA A 71 -21.30 -3.48 -4.94
N ASP A 72 -22.36 -3.55 -4.13
CA ASP A 72 -23.73 -3.79 -4.60
C ASP A 72 -24.45 -2.51 -5.05
N ARG A 73 -23.97 -1.35 -4.58
CA ARG A 73 -24.48 0.00 -4.91
C ARG A 73 -23.33 0.95 -5.14
N TRP A 74 -23.60 2.09 -5.76
CA TRP A 74 -22.61 3.12 -5.98
C TRP A 74 -21.97 3.57 -4.65
N PRO A 75 -20.65 3.42 -4.48
CA PRO A 75 -19.99 3.65 -3.21
C PRO A 75 -19.77 5.15 -2.95
N ALA A 76 -19.70 5.52 -1.66
CA ALA A 76 -19.12 6.79 -1.23
C ALA A 76 -17.58 6.71 -1.21
N PRO A 77 -16.84 7.84 -1.33
CA PRO A 77 -15.37 7.83 -1.28
C PRO A 77 -14.80 7.15 -0.02
N ALA A 78 -15.52 7.24 1.10
CA ALA A 78 -15.10 6.62 2.36
C ALA A 78 -15.05 5.08 2.31
N ALA A 79 -15.79 4.44 1.40
CA ALA A 79 -15.84 2.98 1.28
C ALA A 79 -14.51 2.39 0.78
N ILE A 80 -13.75 3.11 -0.05
CA ILE A 80 -12.51 2.59 -0.65
C ILE A 80 -11.50 2.13 0.41
N TRP A 81 -11.51 2.75 1.59
CA TRP A 81 -10.55 2.51 2.66
C TRP A 81 -10.64 1.10 3.27
N GLN A 82 -11.75 0.41 3.08
CA GLN A 82 -11.87 -1.01 3.44
C GLN A 82 -11.09 -1.92 2.49
N HIS A 83 -10.75 -1.42 1.30
CA HIS A 83 -10.11 -2.16 0.22
C HIS A 83 -8.67 -1.74 -0.04
N VAL A 84 -8.19 -0.64 0.55
CA VAL A 84 -6.81 -0.16 0.37
C VAL A 84 -5.85 -1.09 1.12
N PRO A 85 -4.96 -1.84 0.43
CA PRO A 85 -3.98 -2.70 1.10
C PRO A 85 -3.03 -1.85 1.95
N SER A 86 -2.40 -2.41 2.99
CA SER A 86 -1.33 -1.73 3.73
C SER A 86 -0.16 -1.33 2.83
N ARG A 87 0.63 -0.32 3.22
CA ARG A 87 1.90 -0.03 2.53
C ARG A 87 2.83 -1.23 2.64
N PRO A 88 3.67 -1.49 1.62
CA PRO A 88 4.73 -2.45 1.76
C PRO A 88 5.65 -2.03 2.91
N SER A 89 6.03 -2.98 3.77
CA SER A 89 6.97 -2.70 4.84
C SER A 89 8.29 -2.21 4.25
N PRO A 90 8.94 -1.20 4.87
CA PRO A 90 10.30 -0.83 4.51
C PRO A 90 11.20 -2.06 4.53
N LYS A 91 12.19 -2.11 3.64
CA LYS A 91 13.23 -3.14 3.72
C LYS A 91 13.87 -3.06 5.12
N ALA A 92 14.01 -4.23 5.76
CA ALA A 92 14.71 -4.31 7.02
C ALA A 92 16.12 -3.71 6.87
N LEU A 93 16.53 -2.94 7.88
CA LEU A 93 17.92 -2.50 7.95
C LEU A 93 18.80 -3.76 8.00
N PRO A 94 19.99 -3.74 7.36
CA PRO A 94 20.95 -4.80 7.56
C PRO A 94 21.27 -4.92 9.04
N GLU A 95 21.48 -6.15 9.52
CA GLU A 95 21.91 -6.36 10.89
C GLU A 95 23.19 -5.56 11.16
N PRO A 96 23.28 -4.89 12.32
CA PRO A 96 24.49 -4.16 12.67
C PRO A 96 25.68 -5.12 12.69
N ALA A 97 26.83 -4.67 12.17
CA ALA A 97 28.04 -5.47 12.19
C ALA A 97 28.40 -5.85 13.64
N PRO A 98 28.82 -7.11 13.90
CA PRO A 98 29.12 -7.53 15.26
C PRO A 98 30.25 -6.69 15.85
N THR A 99 30.05 -6.24 17.08
CA THR A 99 31.03 -5.49 17.87
C THR A 99 32.28 -6.34 18.10
N PRO A 100 33.43 -5.74 18.46
CA PRO A 100 34.63 -6.52 18.78
C PRO A 100 34.40 -7.60 19.85
N GLN A 101 33.60 -7.30 20.88
CA GLN A 101 33.22 -8.26 21.92
C GLN A 101 32.35 -9.40 21.37
N GLN A 102 31.37 -9.08 20.51
CA GLN A 102 30.55 -10.11 19.86
C GLN A 102 31.37 -10.99 18.93
N ARG A 103 32.33 -10.43 18.18
CA ARG A 103 33.24 -11.20 17.32
C ARG A 103 34.09 -12.18 18.13
N GLU A 104 34.60 -11.74 19.28
CA GLU A 104 35.38 -12.57 20.17
C GLU A 104 34.52 -13.70 20.78
N HIS A 105 33.31 -13.38 21.22
CA HIS A 105 32.38 -14.40 21.71
C HIS A 105 32.02 -15.44 20.64
N ILE A 106 31.75 -14.98 19.40
CA ILE A 106 31.50 -15.86 18.24
C ILE A 106 32.72 -16.75 17.95
N ARG A 107 33.94 -16.19 18.02
CA ARG A 107 35.18 -16.96 17.85
C ARG A 107 35.29 -18.07 18.88
N GLN A 108 35.08 -17.76 20.16
CA GLN A 108 35.15 -18.74 21.25
C GLN A 108 34.08 -19.84 21.11
N MET A 109 32.87 -19.47 20.71
CA MET A 109 31.78 -20.41 20.42
C MET A 109 32.19 -21.40 19.31
N LEU A 110 32.77 -20.90 18.21
CA LEU A 110 33.22 -21.72 17.09
C LEU A 110 34.37 -22.67 17.48
N GLU A 111 35.31 -22.20 18.30
CA GLU A 111 36.41 -23.03 18.81
C GLU A 111 35.90 -24.20 19.66
N ARG A 112 34.98 -23.92 20.59
CA ARG A 112 34.36 -24.95 21.43
C ARG A 112 33.60 -25.99 20.60
N ALA A 113 32.80 -25.53 19.62
CA ALA A 113 32.08 -26.42 18.72
C ALA A 113 33.04 -27.32 17.91
N ARG A 114 34.15 -26.75 17.44
CA ARG A 114 35.18 -27.50 16.68
C ARG A 114 35.89 -28.55 17.53
N GLN A 115 36.12 -28.28 18.80
CA GLN A 115 36.69 -29.26 19.74
C GLN A 115 35.72 -30.39 20.03
N ALA A 116 34.43 -30.09 20.27
CA ALA A 116 33.40 -31.10 20.50
C ALA A 116 33.23 -32.04 19.30
N LEU A 117 33.28 -31.51 18.07
CA LEU A 117 33.22 -32.33 16.84
C LEU A 117 34.47 -33.21 16.63
N ARG A 118 35.62 -32.85 17.21
CA ARG A 118 36.85 -33.66 17.13
C ARG A 118 36.95 -34.71 18.23
N GLY A 119 36.23 -34.55 19.34
CA GLY A 119 36.23 -35.49 20.46
C GLY A 119 35.07 -36.49 20.47
N GLY A 120 34.23 -36.49 19.43
CA GLY A 120 33.03 -37.35 19.30
C GLY A 120 33.21 -38.62 18.47
N THR A 121 34.45 -39.09 18.26
CA THR A 121 34.77 -40.42 17.68
C THR A 121 35.25 -41.35 18.77
#